data_AF-A0AAW7YTK6-F1
#
_entry.id   AF-A0AAW7YTK6-F1
#
_cell.length_a   1.000
_cell.length_b   1.000
_cell.length_c   1.000
_cell.angle_alpha   90.00
_cell.angle_beta   90.00
_cell.angle_gamma   90.00
#
_symmetry.space_group_name_H-M   'P 1'
#
loop_
_entity.id
_entity.type
_entity.pdbx_description
1 polymer ?
#
loop_
_entity_poly.entity_id
_entity_poly.type
_entity_poly.pdbx_seq_one_letter_code
_entity_poly.pdbx_strand_id
1 'polypeptide(L)' 'MYADEASADWQTVSDYRGQNANMHACEAMIAAYEATQESRYLHRAITIAQNICLRQCYSTDGLVWEHY' A
#
# COMPACT_ATOMS: atom_id res chain seq x y z
N MET A 1 -0.51 5.07 -2.60
CA MET A 1 -1.19 4.09 -1.73
C MET A 1 -2.50 3.68 -2.38
N TYR A 2 -2.91 2.42 -2.20
CA TYR A 2 -4.19 1.87 -2.65
C TYR A 2 -5.32 2.25 -1.69
N ALA A 3 -6.53 2.40 -2.25
CA ALA A 3 -7.75 2.52 -1.47
C ALA A 3 -8.09 1.17 -0.84
N ASP A 4 -8.53 1.20 0.40
CA ASP A 4 -8.93 0.00 1.14
C ASP A 4 -10.39 -0.39 0.84
N GLU A 5 -11.21 0.62 0.50
CA GLU A 5 -12.64 0.47 0.37
C GLU A 5 -13.15 1.03 -0.96
N ALA A 6 -14.14 0.35 -1.53
CA ALA A 6 -14.95 0.80 -2.64
C ALA A 6 -16.42 0.44 -2.39
N SER A 7 -17.35 1.16 -3.02
CA SER A 7 -18.76 0.79 -3.04
C SER A 7 -18.93 -0.60 -3.67
N ALA A 8 -20.00 -1.31 -3.29
CA ALA A 8 -20.23 -2.68 -3.75
C ALA A 8 -20.35 -2.82 -5.28
N ASP A 9 -20.74 -1.75 -5.95
CA ASP A 9 -20.82 -1.64 -7.41
C ASP A 9 -19.54 -1.10 -8.07
N TRP A 10 -18.48 -0.86 -7.28
CA TRP A 10 -17.17 -0.34 -7.69
C TRP A 10 -17.18 1.06 -8.32
N GLN A 11 -18.31 1.78 -8.27
CA GLN A 11 -18.41 3.11 -8.87
C GLN A 11 -17.75 4.20 -8.03
N THR A 12 -17.68 4.00 -6.72
CA THR A 12 -17.09 4.96 -5.78
C THR A 12 -15.93 4.31 -5.05
N VAL A 13 -14.77 4.96 -5.08
CA VAL A 13 -13.60 4.56 -4.31
C VAL A 13 -13.49 5.52 -3.13
N SER A 14 -13.35 4.99 -1.91
CA SER A 14 -13.18 5.81 -0.72
C SER A 14 -11.87 6.62 -0.78
N ASP A 15 -11.84 7.79 -0.16
CA ASP A 15 -10.60 8.55 0.03
C ASP A 15 -9.71 7.95 1.13
N TYR A 16 -10.23 7.01 1.93
CA TYR A 16 -9.49 6.33 2.99
C TYR A 16 -8.33 5.46 2.46
N ARG A 17 -7.19 5.49 3.16
CA ARG A 17 -5.96 4.75 2.80
C ARG A 17 -5.39 4.04 4.04
N GLY A 18 -5.95 2.88 4.37
CA GLY A 18 -5.48 2.05 5.48
C GLY A 18 -4.04 1.53 5.27
N GLN A 19 -3.20 1.64 6.30
CA GLN A 19 -1.81 1.17 6.19
C GLN A 19 -1.71 -0.35 6.18
N ASN A 20 -2.59 -1.04 6.90
CA ASN A 20 -2.58 -2.51 6.97
C ASN A 20 -2.84 -3.14 5.60
N ALA A 21 -3.89 -2.71 4.90
CA ALA A 21 -4.17 -3.17 3.54
C ALA A 21 -3.04 -2.84 2.56
N ASN A 22 -2.41 -1.67 2.70
CA ASN A 22 -1.26 -1.31 1.87
C ASN A 22 -0.01 -2.12 2.21
N MET A 23 0.21 -2.52 3.46
CA MET A 23 1.29 -3.42 3.87
C MET A 23 1.13 -4.80 3.19
N HIS A 24 -0.06 -5.39 3.26
CA HIS A 24 -0.34 -6.64 2.55
C HIS A 24 -0.29 -6.50 1.03
N ALA A 25 -0.70 -5.35 0.48
CA ALA A 25 -0.53 -5.08 -0.95
C ALA A 25 0.95 -5.01 -1.35
N CYS A 26 1.83 -4.52 -0.47
CA CYS A 26 3.28 -4.55 -0.68
C CYS A 26 3.79 -5.99 -0.71
N GLU A 27 3.40 -6.81 0.26
CA GLU A 27 3.72 -8.25 0.32
C GLU A 27 3.27 -8.98 -0.96
N ALA A 28 2.02 -8.78 -1.39
CA ALA A 28 1.48 -9.37 -2.60
C ALA A 28 2.25 -8.97 -3.87
N MET A 29 2.74 -7.72 -3.94
CA MET A 29 3.54 -7.25 -5.07
C MET A 29 4.95 -7.88 -5.10
N ILE A 30 5.54 -8.15 -3.92
CA ILE A 30 6.81 -8.89 -3.84
C ILE A 30 6.59 -10.33 -4.32
N ALA A 31 5.57 -11.01 -3.81
CA ALA A 31 5.24 -12.38 -4.22
C ALA A 31 4.93 -12.47 -5.73
N ALA A 32 4.21 -11.50 -6.30
CA ALA A 32 3.95 -11.43 -7.73
C ALA A 32 5.24 -11.26 -8.54
N TYR A 33 6.18 -10.43 -8.09
CA TYR A 33 7.49 -10.32 -8.72
C TYR A 33 8.26 -11.64 -8.66
N GLU A 34 8.31 -12.31 -7.51
CA GLU A 34 9.02 -13.58 -7.37
C GLU A 34 8.47 -14.65 -8.32
N ALA A 35 7.14 -14.72 -8.47
CA ALA A 35 6.47 -15.68 -9.33
C ALA A 35 6.59 -15.36 -10.84
N THR A 36 6.68 -14.08 -11.22
CA THR A 36 6.54 -13.67 -12.63
C THR A 36 7.79 -13.01 -13.23
N GLN A 37 8.69 -12.53 -12.38
CA GLN A 37 9.86 -11.71 -12.74
C GLN A 37 9.50 -10.39 -13.47
N GLU A 38 8.24 -9.95 -13.42
CA GLU A 38 7.84 -8.69 -14.03
C GLU A 38 8.19 -7.51 -13.11
N SER A 39 9.17 -6.69 -13.51
CA SER A 39 9.72 -5.59 -12.69
C SER A 39 8.68 -4.57 -12.21
N ARG A 40 7.54 -4.45 -12.90
CA ARG A 40 6.44 -3.57 -12.48
C ARG A 40 5.93 -3.86 -11.07
N TYR A 41 5.91 -5.13 -10.65
CA TYR A 41 5.43 -5.49 -9.31
C TYR A 41 6.44 -5.07 -8.25
N LEU A 42 7.73 -5.29 -8.48
CA LEU A 42 8.79 -4.84 -7.57
C LEU A 42 8.81 -3.31 -7.44
N HIS A 43 8.72 -2.58 -8.55
CA HIS A 43 8.63 -1.11 -8.50
C HIS A 43 7.41 -0.62 -7.71
N ARG A 44 6.29 -1.34 -7.82
CA ARG A 44 5.06 -1.03 -7.08
C ARG A 44 5.22 -1.31 -5.58
N ALA A 45 5.83 -2.43 -5.21
CA ALA A 45 6.15 -2.76 -3.82
C ALA A 45 7.01 -1.66 -3.17
N ILE A 46 8.10 -1.24 -3.84
CA ILE A 46 8.98 -0.16 -3.37
C ILE A 46 8.19 1.15 -3.16
N THR A 47 7.34 1.50 -4.12
CA THR A 47 6.53 2.72 -4.03
C THR A 47 5.57 2.68 -2.83
N ILE A 48 4.99 1.53 -2.53
CA ILE A 48 4.11 1.36 -1.37
C ILE A 48 4.93 1.47 -0.08
N ALA A 49 6.01 0.71 0.05
CA ALA A 49 6.88 0.72 1.22
C ALA A 49 7.42 2.12 1.55
N GLN A 50 7.83 2.91 0.55
CA GLN A 50 8.27 4.29 0.76
C GLN A 50 7.15 5.19 1.30
N ASN A 51 5.92 5.03 0.80
CA ASN A 51 4.79 5.82 1.28
C ASN A 51 4.41 5.46 2.73
N ILE A 52 4.43 4.17 3.09
CA ILE A 52 4.11 3.72 4.45
C ILE A 52 5.25 4.11 5.41
N CYS A 53 6.48 3.69 5.14
CA CYS A 53 7.56 3.74 6.12
C CYS A 53 8.28 5.09 6.21
N LEU A 54 8.18 5.95 5.17
CA LEU A 54 8.85 7.25 5.17
C LEU A 54 7.84 8.38 5.28
N ARG A 55 6.86 8.42 4.37
CA ARG A 55 5.93 9.55 4.29
C ARG A 55 4.96 9.59 5.48
N GLN A 56 4.34 8.47 5.83
CA GLN A 56 3.39 8.44 6.96
C GLN A 56 4.10 8.55 8.32
N CYS A 57 5.33 8.04 8.42
CA CYS A 57 6.14 8.11 9.63
C CYS A 57 6.66 9.53 9.96
N TYR A 58 6.64 10.45 9.00
CA TYR A 58 7.23 11.78 9.15
C TYR A 58 6.54 12.62 10.23
N SER A 59 5.23 12.46 10.39
CA SER A 59 4.41 13.22 11.36
C SER A 59 4.18 12.47 12.68
N THR A 60 4.71 11.25 12.82
CA THR A 60 4.42 10.32 13.91
C THR A 60 5.67 9.87 14.65
N ASP A 61 6.74 10.68 14.58
CA ASP A 61 8.04 10.40 15.21
C ASP A 61 8.61 9.02 14.82
N GLY A 62 8.43 8.62 13.56
CA GLY A 62 8.92 7.35 13.04
C GLY A 62 7.96 6.16 13.20
N LEU A 63 6.79 6.34 13.81
CA LEU A 63 5.83 5.25 14.05
C LEU A 63 4.84 5.07 12.88
N VAL A 64 4.56 3.83 12.49
CA VAL A 64 3.51 3.54 11.50
C VAL A 64 2.17 3.44 12.23
N TRP A 65 1.27 4.40 11.98
CA TRP A 65 -0.09 4.36 12.49
C TRP A 65 -0.98 3.60 11.49
N GLU A 66 -1.69 2.57 11.95
CA GLU A 66 -2.45 1.69 11.05
C GLU A 66 -3.69 2.36 10.44
N HIS A 67 -4.30 3.28 11.17
CA HIS A 67 -5.51 4.00 10.79
C HIS A 67 -5.25 5.51 10.85
N TYR A 68 -5.46 6.20 9.73
CA TYR A 68 -5.43 7.67 9.63
C TYR A 68 -6.63 8.15 8.82
#